data_AF-A0A392RAC7-F1
#
_entry.id   AF-A0A392RAC7-F1
#
_cell.length_a   1.000
_cell.length_b   1.000
_cell.length_c   1.000
_cell.angle_alpha   90.00
_cell.angle_beta   90.00
_cell.angle_gamma   90.00
#
_symmetry.space_group_name_H-M   'P 1'
#
loop_
_entity.id
_entity.type
_entity.pdbx_description
1 polymer ?
#
loop_
_entity_poly.entity_id
_entity_poly.type
_entity_poly.pdbx_seq_one_letter_code
_entity_poly.pdbx_strand_id
1 'polypeptide(L)'
;MVPYKCTPLGQAHGVTARPVALVRNLSSLWKSWVPLKVIVFSWQLLQDRIPSRQNLLRRKVLPDPDSAICALCGLSEESFVHLFISCPVVSSVWYTV
;
A
#
# COMPACT_ATOMS: atom_id res chain seq x y z
N MET A 1 -10.32 -12.51 -32.94
CA MET A 1 -10.19 -13.12 -31.60
C MET A 1 -8.70 -13.13 -31.27
N VAL A 2 -8.24 -12.12 -30.53
CA VAL A 2 -6.80 -11.90 -30.31
C VAL A 2 -6.35 -12.72 -29.09
N PRO A 3 -5.25 -13.48 -29.18
CA PRO A 3 -4.76 -14.36 -28.12
C PRO A 3 -4.06 -13.54 -27.04
N TYR A 4 -4.41 -13.75 -25.77
CA TYR A 4 -3.67 -13.19 -24.63
C TYR A 4 -2.35 -13.96 -24.47
N LYS A 5 -1.32 -13.53 -25.19
CA LYS A 5 0.05 -13.91 -24.87
C LYS A 5 0.57 -12.94 -23.82
N CYS A 6 0.69 -13.39 -22.58
CA CYS A 6 1.40 -12.68 -21.52
C CYS A 6 2.44 -13.60 -20.87
N THR A 7 3.64 -13.62 -21.41
CA THR A 7 4.93 -13.84 -20.71
C THR A 7 6.05 -13.72 -21.75
N PRO A 8 7.28 -13.28 -21.43
CA PRO A 8 7.87 -13.16 -20.10
C PRO A 8 8.48 -11.77 -19.81
N LEU A 9 8.41 -11.32 -18.56
CA LEU A 9 9.46 -10.47 -18.01
C LEU A 9 10.05 -11.21 -16.81
N GLY A 10 10.99 -12.08 -17.16
CA GLY A 10 12.10 -12.37 -16.27
C GLY A 10 12.87 -11.08 -16.06
N GLN A 11 12.64 -10.47 -14.91
CA GLN A 11 13.66 -9.76 -14.16
C GLN A 11 13.15 -9.66 -12.72
N ALA A 12 13.59 -10.62 -11.91
CA ALA A 12 13.80 -10.38 -10.49
C ALA A 12 14.92 -9.34 -10.35
N HIS A 13 14.65 -8.11 -10.77
CA HIS A 13 15.39 -6.96 -10.27
C HIS A 13 14.88 -6.75 -8.87
N GLY A 14 15.72 -7.08 -7.90
CA GLY A 14 15.48 -6.74 -6.52
C GLY A 14 15.03 -5.30 -6.47
N VAL A 15 13.81 -5.07 -5.97
CA VAL A 15 13.31 -3.73 -5.68
C VAL A 15 14.07 -3.26 -4.44
N THR A 16 15.34 -2.93 -4.64
CA THR A 16 16.05 -1.96 -3.84
C THR A 16 15.40 -0.61 -4.17
N ALA A 17 14.27 -0.34 -3.52
CA ALA A 17 13.73 1.00 -3.42
C ALA A 17 13.32 1.24 -1.96
N ARG A 18 14.32 1.18 -1.06
CA ARG A 18 14.33 2.17 0.02
C ARG A 18 14.77 3.46 -0.64
N PRO A 19 13.81 4.35 -0.91
CA PRO A 19 13.90 5.63 -0.26
C PRO A 19 12.55 5.95 0.39
N VAL A 20 12.32 5.41 1.59
CA VAL A 20 11.41 6.08 2.55
C VAL A 20 12.12 7.35 3.03
N ALA A 21 12.36 8.29 2.11
CA ALA A 21 12.89 9.62 2.39
C ALA A 21 11.77 10.58 2.85
N LEU A 22 10.61 10.05 3.23
CA LEU A 22 9.48 10.80 3.80
C LEU A 22 9.41 10.68 5.33
N VAL A 23 10.41 10.10 5.99
CA VAL A 23 10.54 10.20 7.47
C VAL A 23 11.30 11.48 7.83
N ARG A 24 10.86 12.65 7.35
CA ARG A 24 11.31 13.92 7.94
C ARG A 24 10.32 14.29 9.05
N ASN A 25 10.55 13.64 10.18
CA ASN A 25 10.16 14.04 11.52
C ASN A 25 8.76 13.58 12.01
N LEU A 26 8.62 12.29 12.35
CA LEU A 26 7.44 11.75 13.06
C LEU A 26 7.11 12.53 14.35
N SER A 27 8.10 13.22 14.96
CA SER A 27 7.88 14.02 16.16
C SER A 27 6.92 15.19 15.94
N SER A 28 6.77 15.71 14.70
CA SER A 28 5.82 16.77 14.40
C SER A 28 4.37 16.26 14.39
N LEU A 29 4.14 15.01 13.97
CA LEU A 29 2.81 14.39 14.00
C LEU A 29 2.26 14.33 15.42
N TRP A 30 3.10 13.98 16.39
CA TRP A 30 2.73 13.93 17.81
C TRP A 30 2.42 15.31 18.42
N LYS A 31 2.87 16.39 17.79
CA LYS A 31 2.61 17.78 18.22
C LYS A 31 1.39 18.41 17.53
N SER A 32 0.74 17.69 16.61
CA SER A 32 -0.40 18.21 15.87
C SER A 32 -1.67 18.22 16.72
N TRP A 33 -2.63 19.08 16.35
CA TRP A 33 -3.93 19.19 17.02
C TRP A 33 -4.96 18.16 16.54
N VAL A 34 -4.54 17.16 15.75
CA VAL A 34 -5.45 16.13 15.25
C VAL A 34 -5.76 15.09 16.34
N PRO A 35 -6.94 14.43 16.29
CA PRO A 35 -7.26 13.38 17.24
C PRO A 35 -6.19 12.27 17.26
N LEU A 36 -5.90 11.73 18.45
CA LEU A 36 -4.84 10.72 18.66
C LEU A 36 -4.98 9.51 17.72
N LYS A 37 -6.21 9.09 17.41
CA LYS A 37 -6.47 8.00 16.46
C LYS A 37 -5.88 8.26 15.07
N VAL A 38 -5.89 9.52 14.61
CA VAL A 38 -5.33 9.94 13.32
C VAL A 38 -3.80 9.90 13.40
N ILE A 39 -3.22 10.43 14.49
CA ILE A 39 -1.76 10.42 14.70
C ILE A 39 -1.22 8.98 14.69
N VAL A 40 -1.85 8.08 15.46
CA VAL A 40 -1.46 6.67 15.55
C VAL A 40 -1.59 5.99 14.19
N PHE A 41 -2.69 6.22 13.47
CA PHE A 41 -2.89 5.67 12.14
C PHE A 41 -1.84 6.16 11.15
N SER A 42 -1.56 7.47 11.08
CA SER A 42 -0.52 8.04 10.22
C SER A 42 0.87 7.51 10.57
N TRP A 43 1.18 7.36 11.86
CA TRP A 43 2.44 6.77 12.33
C TRP A 43 2.59 5.31 11.89
N GLN A 44 1.51 4.51 11.97
CA GLN A 44 1.49 3.13 11.46
C GLN A 44 1.65 3.11 9.93
N LEU A 45 0.95 3.98 9.21
CA LEU A 45 0.99 4.10 7.76
C LEU A 45 2.40 4.42 7.26
N LEU A 46 3.06 5.43 7.84
CA LEU A 46 4.41 5.86 7.46
C LEU A 46 5.50 4.82 7.72
N GLN A 47 5.26 3.89 8.64
CA GLN A 47 6.15 2.75 8.90
C GLN A 47 5.74 1.49 8.14
N ASP A 48 4.75 1.58 7.24
CA ASP A 48 4.22 0.43 6.52
C ASP A 48 3.78 -0.71 7.46
N ARG A 49 3.10 -0.34 8.55
CA ARG A 49 2.63 -1.25 9.61
C ARG A 49 1.12 -1.49 9.62
N ILE A 50 0.40 -0.92 8.66
CA ILE A 50 -1.04 -1.16 8.51
C ILE A 50 -1.31 -2.57 7.94
N PRO A 51 -2.49 -3.17 8.18
CA PRO A 51 -2.82 -4.50 7.69
C PRO A 51 -3.22 -4.50 6.20
N SER A 52 -2.36 -3.99 5.32
CA SER A 52 -2.54 -4.19 3.86
C SER A 52 -2.26 -5.65 3.49
N ARG A 53 -2.83 -6.15 2.39
CA ARG A 53 -2.57 -7.55 1.95
C ARG A 53 -1.09 -7.83 1.72
N GLN A 54 -0.33 -6.88 1.17
CA GLN A 54 1.12 -7.00 1.08
C GLN A 54 1.76 -7.22 2.47
N ASN A 55 1.34 -6.46 3.49
CA ASN A 55 1.85 -6.60 4.86
C ASN A 55 1.44 -7.91 5.52
N LEU A 56 0.21 -8.37 5.28
CA LEU A 56 -0.28 -9.66 5.77
C LEU A 56 0.49 -10.83 5.15
N LEU A 57 0.83 -10.75 3.86
CA LEU A 57 1.68 -11.72 3.19
C LEU A 57 3.10 -11.75 3.75
N ARG A 58 3.73 -10.58 3.93
CA ARG A 58 5.07 -10.49 4.55
C ARG A 58 5.10 -11.12 5.95
N ARG A 59 3.97 -11.07 6.67
CA ARG A 59 3.80 -11.68 7.99
C ARG A 59 3.30 -13.12 7.96
N LYS A 60 3.15 -13.72 6.78
CA LYS A 60 2.66 -15.09 6.58
C LYS A 60 1.25 -15.34 7.14
N VAL A 61 0.43 -14.29 7.19
CA VAL A 61 -1.00 -14.39 7.57
C VAL A 61 -1.84 -14.84 6.37
N LEU A 62 -1.47 -14.39 5.17
CA LEU A 62 -2.07 -14.84 3.92
C LEU A 62 -1.26 -16.01 3.33
N PRO A 63 -1.92 -17.02 2.75
CA PRO A 63 -1.28 -18.29 2.39
C PRO A 63 -0.54 -18.27 1.04
N ASP A 64 -0.99 -17.45 0.08
CA ASP A 64 -0.46 -17.44 -1.29
C ASP A 64 -0.09 -16.03 -1.78
N PRO A 65 0.93 -15.87 -2.63
CA PRO A 65 1.32 -14.57 -3.17
C PRO A 65 0.21 -13.86 -3.96
N ASP A 66 -0.69 -14.60 -4.59
CA ASP A 66 -1.81 -14.04 -5.36
C ASP A 66 -2.86 -13.38 -4.46
N SER A 67 -2.86 -13.68 -3.15
CA SER A 67 -3.67 -13.02 -2.13
C SER A 67 -3.24 -11.58 -1.87
N ALA A 68 -2.15 -11.09 -2.48
CA ALA A 68 -1.68 -9.71 -2.32
C ALA A 68 -2.55 -8.70 -3.07
N ILE A 69 -3.34 -9.14 -4.05
CA ILE A 69 -4.11 -8.27 -4.93
C ILE A 69 -5.11 -7.43 -4.13
N CYS A 70 -5.30 -6.17 -4.50
CA CYS A 70 -6.21 -5.24 -3.82
C CYS A 70 -7.64 -5.78 -3.72
N ALA A 71 -8.20 -5.75 -2.50
CA ALA A 71 -9.57 -6.20 -2.25
C ALA A 71 -10.64 -5.35 -2.93
N LEU A 72 -10.31 -4.09 -3.20
CA LEU A 72 -11.26 -3.10 -3.69
C LEU A 72 -11.34 -3.08 -5.20
N CYS A 73 -10.20 -3.00 -5.88
CA CYS A 73 -10.16 -2.87 -7.34
C CYS A 73 -9.79 -4.17 -8.07
N GLY A 74 -9.07 -5.10 -7.42
CA GLY A 74 -8.60 -6.32 -8.07
C GLY A 74 -7.51 -6.13 -9.15
N LEU A 75 -6.98 -4.92 -9.33
CA LEU A 75 -6.11 -4.59 -10.48
C LEU A 75 -4.60 -4.71 -10.20
N SER A 76 -4.18 -4.50 -8.96
CA SER A 76 -2.78 -4.49 -8.56
C SER A 76 -2.60 -4.94 -7.11
N GLU A 77 -1.37 -5.24 -6.71
CA GLU A 77 -1.01 -5.55 -5.32
C GLU A 77 -1.42 -4.43 -4.35
N GLU A 78 -1.94 -4.82 -3.19
CA GLU A 78 -2.38 -3.93 -2.12
C GLU A 78 -1.22 -3.50 -1.23
N SER A 79 -0.58 -2.41 -1.61
CA SER A 79 0.30 -1.62 -0.75
C SER A 79 -0.47 -0.48 -0.06
N PHE A 80 0.12 0.18 0.94
CA PHE A 80 -0.50 1.39 1.50
C PHE A 80 -0.64 2.52 0.46
N VAL A 81 0.31 2.63 -0.47
CA VAL A 81 0.25 3.62 -1.55
C VAL A 81 -0.94 3.31 -2.45
N HIS A 82 -1.10 2.05 -2.84
CA HIS A 82 -2.25 1.66 -3.64
C HIS A 82 -3.55 1.89 -2.88
N LEU A 83 -3.65 1.38 -1.66
CA LEU A 83 -4.87 1.43 -0.87
C LEU A 83 -5.36 2.85 -0.58
N PHE A 84 -4.47 3.84 -0.41
CA PHE A 84 -4.87 5.21 -0.03
C PHE A 84 -4.74 6.26 -1.14
N ILE A 85 -3.89 6.03 -2.15
CA ILE A 85 -3.51 7.07 -3.12
C ILE A 85 -3.92 6.69 -4.54
N SER A 86 -3.55 5.48 -5.01
CA SER A 86 -3.68 5.12 -6.44
C SER A 86 -4.77 4.11 -6.78
N CYS A 87 -5.45 3.51 -5.80
CA CYS A 87 -6.58 2.63 -6.06
C CYS A 87 -7.74 3.42 -6.66
N PRO A 88 -8.24 3.08 -7.86
CA PRO A 88 -9.27 3.87 -8.54
C PRO A 88 -10.59 3.93 -7.76
N VAL A 89 -10.92 2.89 -7.00
CA VAL A 89 -12.11 2.84 -6.13
C VAL A 89 -11.97 3.82 -4.96
N VAL A 90 -10.77 3.96 -4.41
CA VAL A 90 -10.52 4.89 -3.28
C VAL A 90 -10.35 6.31 -3.79
N SER A 91 -9.64 6.50 -4.90
CA SER A 91 -9.51 7.79 -5.56
C SER A 91 -10.87 8.37 -5.93
N SER A 92 -11.82 7.57 -6.45
CA SER A 92 -13.16 8.08 -6.76
C SER A 92 -13.87 8.64 -5.52
N VAL A 93 -13.74 7.98 -4.36
CA VAL A 93 -14.28 8.48 -3.09
C VAL A 93 -13.63 9.81 -2.69
N TRP A 94 -12.30 9.91 -2.76
CA TRP A 94 -11.58 11.15 -2.40
C TRP A 94 -11.95 12.35 -3.26
N TYR A 95 -12.27 12.15 -4.53
CA TYR A 95 -12.68 13.23 -5.43
C TYR A 95 -14.19 13.48 -5.44
N THR A 96 -14.98 12.69 -4.71
CA THR A 96 -16.43 12.89 -4.57
C THR A 96 -16.78 13.87 -3.44
N VAL A 97 -15.86 14.08 -2.50
CA VAL A 97 -15.97 15.05 -1.39
C VAL A 97 -15.41 16.41 -1.78
#